data_AF-A0A1S6FG85-F1
#
_entry.id   AF-A0A1S6FG85-F1
#
_cell.length_a   1.000
_cell.length_b   1.000
_cell.length_c   1.000
_cell.angle_alpha   90.00
_cell.angle_beta   90.00
_cell.angle_gamma   90.00
#
_symmetry.space_group_name_H-M   'P 1'
#
loop_
_entity.id
_entity.type
_entity.pdbx_description
1 polymer ?
#
loop_
_entity_poly.entity_id
_entity_poly.type
_entity_poly.pdbx_seq_one_letter_code
_entity_poly.pdbx_strand_id
1 'polypeptide(L)'
;MRWVSGLTTERWVAVTGATGHAVQVRDTVDPVRRPRDRIVVANWADPALLHGERFDTVLADYLIGAVEGFAPYFQGEMFARLRALTGRRFYLVGLEPYVTHEPDSEAGRLAWEIGRYRDACLLLAGERPYREYPMDWVVVRMAQAGFRILDAQRFPIRYKARFVNSQIDMCAQRLAKLEDRSLAAALAAQGEAIRARALAYETREGGIRHGFDYVIAAD
;
A
#
# COMPACT_ATOMS: atom_id res chain seq x y z
N MET A 1 -13.31 -1.44 2.54
CA MET A 1 -14.07 -0.78 3.63
C MET A 1 -15.40 -1.41 3.99
N ARG A 2 -16.17 -2.07 3.09
CA ARG A 2 -17.45 -2.74 3.48
C ARG A 2 -17.35 -3.72 4.66
N TRP A 3 -16.18 -4.33 4.87
CA TRP A 3 -15.95 -5.22 6.00
C TRP A 3 -15.92 -4.47 7.34
N VAL A 4 -15.39 -3.24 7.40
CA VAL A 4 -15.34 -2.41 8.63
C VAL A 4 -16.76 -2.08 9.11
N SER A 5 -17.67 -1.78 8.19
CA SER A 5 -19.09 -1.54 8.50
C SER A 5 -19.83 -2.78 9.01
N GLY A 6 -19.26 -3.98 8.86
CA GLY A 6 -19.79 -5.22 9.42
C GLY A 6 -19.26 -5.55 10.82
N LEU A 7 -18.30 -4.78 11.36
CA LEU A 7 -17.73 -5.04 12.67
C LEU A 7 -18.64 -4.50 13.78
N THR A 8 -18.77 -5.27 14.86
CA THR A 8 -19.43 -4.83 16.09
C THR A 8 -18.56 -3.79 16.81
N THR A 9 -18.71 -2.52 16.45
CA THR A 9 -18.02 -1.36 17.04
C THR A 9 -19.01 -0.28 17.44
N GLU A 10 -18.65 0.63 18.33
CA GLU A 10 -19.49 1.82 18.63
C GLU A 10 -19.35 2.91 17.57
N ARG A 11 -18.15 3.04 16.99
CA ARG A 11 -17.78 3.96 15.90
C ARG A 11 -16.52 3.46 15.20
N TRP A 12 -16.27 3.97 14.00
CA TRP A 12 -14.94 3.92 13.38
C TRP A 12 -14.52 5.29 12.83
N VAL A 13 -13.20 5.48 12.71
CA VAL A 13 -12.61 6.65 12.07
C VAL A 13 -11.62 6.16 11.00
N ALA A 14 -11.89 6.51 9.75
CA ALA A 14 -10.99 6.22 8.63
C ALA A 14 -10.20 7.47 8.27
N VAL A 15 -8.89 7.33 8.09
CA VAL A 15 -7.99 8.43 7.73
C VAL A 15 -7.31 8.12 6.39
N THR A 16 -7.27 9.10 5.49
CA THR A 16 -6.57 9.01 4.21
C THR A 16 -5.95 10.34 3.83
N GLY A 17 -4.76 10.33 3.23
CA GLY A 17 -4.17 11.53 2.63
C GLY A 17 -4.77 11.87 1.26
N ALA A 18 -5.49 10.93 0.63
CA ALA A 18 -6.03 11.09 -0.71
C ALA A 18 -7.53 11.43 -0.71
N THR A 19 -7.87 12.61 -1.23
CA THR A 19 -9.27 13.08 -1.38
C THR A 19 -10.11 12.13 -2.22
N GLY A 20 -9.59 11.65 -3.36
CA GLY A 20 -10.31 10.73 -4.24
C GLY A 20 -10.66 9.41 -3.56
N HIS A 21 -9.72 8.86 -2.78
CA HIS A 21 -9.98 7.66 -1.98
C HIS A 21 -11.05 7.90 -0.90
N ALA A 22 -11.04 9.09 -0.27
CA ALA A 22 -12.05 9.44 0.72
C ALA A 22 -13.46 9.50 0.11
N VAL A 23 -13.61 10.05 -1.10
CA VAL A 23 -14.89 10.05 -1.83
C VAL A 23 -15.33 8.62 -2.12
N GLN A 24 -14.45 7.79 -2.69
CA GLN A 24 -14.77 6.39 -2.97
C GLN A 24 -15.20 5.62 -1.72
N VAL A 25 -14.51 5.83 -0.57
CA VAL A 25 -14.88 5.20 0.69
C VAL A 25 -16.24 5.70 1.16
N ARG A 26 -16.51 7.01 1.12
CA ARG A 26 -17.83 7.57 1.49
C ARG A 26 -18.95 6.90 0.70
N ASP A 27 -18.84 6.88 -0.63
CA ASP A 27 -19.87 6.30 -1.50
C ASP A 27 -20.07 4.81 -1.23
N THR A 28 -18.98 4.09 -0.92
CA THR A 28 -19.02 2.65 -0.64
C THR A 28 -19.74 2.32 0.66
N VAL A 29 -19.59 3.16 1.70
CA VAL A 29 -20.14 2.91 3.04
C VAL A 29 -21.42 3.69 3.32
N ASP A 30 -21.82 4.63 2.46
CA ASP A 30 -23.00 5.48 2.66
C ASP A 30 -24.25 4.71 3.10
N PRO A 31 -24.60 3.55 2.50
CA PRO A 31 -25.80 2.79 2.89
C PRO A 31 -25.76 2.21 4.31
N VAL A 32 -24.58 2.12 4.92
CA VAL A 32 -24.34 1.42 6.20
C VAL A 32 -23.59 2.29 7.22
N ARG A 33 -23.27 3.54 6.89
CA ARG A 33 -22.49 4.44 7.73
C ARG A 33 -23.35 5.02 8.84
N ARG A 34 -22.84 5.01 10.07
CA ARG A 34 -23.54 5.58 11.23
C ARG A 34 -23.16 7.05 11.42
N PRO A 35 -23.99 7.86 12.10
CA PRO A 35 -23.67 9.27 12.37
C PRO A 35 -22.35 9.50 13.14
N ARG A 36 -21.91 8.52 13.94
CA ARG A 36 -20.67 8.61 14.72
C ARG A 36 -19.42 8.19 13.95
N ASP A 37 -19.57 7.60 12.76
CA ASP A 37 -18.46 7.18 11.92
C ASP A 37 -17.88 8.38 11.14
N ARG A 38 -16.55 8.49 11.09
CA ARG A 38 -15.87 9.64 10.47
C ARG A 38 -14.89 9.19 9.38
N ILE A 39 -14.86 9.94 8.28
CA ILE A 39 -13.82 9.83 7.25
C ILE A 39 -13.06 11.15 7.23
N VAL A 40 -11.79 11.10 7.58
CA VAL A 40 -10.91 12.26 7.70
C VAL A 40 -9.92 12.25 6.54
N VAL A 41 -9.86 13.38 5.82
CA VAL A 41 -8.82 13.62 4.82
C VAL A 41 -7.77 14.50 5.47
N ALA A 42 -6.60 13.94 5.77
CA ALA A 42 -5.54 14.65 6.47
C ALA A 42 -4.19 13.99 6.26
N ASN A 43 -3.13 14.75 6.51
CA ASN A 43 -1.76 14.25 6.46
C ASN A 43 -1.37 13.69 7.84
N TRP A 44 -0.79 12.50 7.87
CA TRP A 44 -0.28 11.88 9.10
C TRP A 44 0.92 12.62 9.72
N ALA A 45 1.53 13.59 9.04
CA ALA A 45 2.51 14.49 9.64
C ALA A 45 1.88 15.66 10.43
N ASP A 46 0.57 15.92 10.29
CA ASP A 46 -0.10 17.01 11.02
C ASP A 46 -0.25 16.62 12.50
N PRO A 47 0.39 17.31 13.46
CA PRO A 47 0.30 16.97 14.88
C PRO A 47 -1.12 17.12 15.46
N ALA A 48 -1.99 17.92 14.85
CA ALA A 48 -3.36 18.13 15.33
C ALA A 48 -4.30 16.96 14.96
N LEU A 49 -3.96 16.19 13.92
CA LEU A 49 -4.81 15.10 13.45
C LEU A 49 -5.00 14.02 14.54
N LEU A 50 -6.26 13.80 14.94
CA LEU A 50 -6.65 12.86 16.00
C LEU A 50 -6.02 13.15 17.37
N HIS A 51 -5.59 14.39 17.63
CA HIS A 51 -5.01 14.75 18.92
C HIS A 51 -5.99 14.47 20.07
N GLY A 52 -5.51 13.73 21.09
CA GLY A 52 -6.32 13.33 22.25
C GLY A 52 -7.32 12.19 21.97
N GLU A 53 -7.42 11.69 20.73
CA GLU A 53 -8.22 10.48 20.46
C GLU A 53 -7.44 9.21 20.83
N ARG A 54 -8.17 8.20 21.27
CA ARG A 54 -7.65 6.84 21.51
C ARG A 54 -8.72 5.84 21.08
N PHE A 55 -8.29 4.73 20.50
CA PHE A 55 -9.17 3.72 19.92
C PHE A 55 -8.84 2.34 20.49
N ASP A 56 -9.84 1.53 20.82
CA ASP A 56 -9.61 0.17 21.31
C ASP A 56 -8.81 -0.66 20.30
N THR A 57 -9.12 -0.50 19.00
CA THR A 57 -8.44 -1.17 17.90
C THR A 57 -8.03 -0.18 16.83
N VAL A 58 -6.78 -0.26 16.39
CA VAL A 58 -6.23 0.50 15.26
C VAL A 58 -5.77 -0.47 14.17
N LEU A 59 -6.12 -0.19 12.92
CA LEU A 59 -5.66 -0.92 11.74
C LEU A 59 -4.88 0.02 10.81
N ALA A 60 -3.63 -0.34 10.54
CA ALA A 60 -2.80 0.28 9.52
C ALA A 60 -2.71 -0.62 8.28
N ASP A 61 -3.56 -0.37 7.28
CA ASP A 61 -3.67 -1.16 6.04
C ASP A 61 -2.78 -0.56 4.95
N TYR A 62 -1.61 -1.18 4.68
CA TYR A 62 -0.54 -0.70 3.78
C TYR A 62 -0.06 0.75 4.06
N LEU A 63 -0.39 1.28 5.24
CA LEU A 63 -0.18 2.69 5.57
C LEU A 63 1.31 3.08 5.57
N ILE A 64 2.17 2.22 6.11
CA ILE A 64 3.59 2.54 6.30
C ILE A 64 4.30 2.77 4.95
N GLY A 65 3.97 1.98 3.93
CA GLY A 65 4.52 2.21 2.59
C GLY A 65 3.84 3.36 1.86
N ALA A 66 2.51 3.49 2.02
CA ALA A 66 1.73 4.52 1.36
C ALA A 66 2.06 5.95 1.84
N VAL A 67 2.51 6.11 3.09
CA VAL A 67 2.81 7.44 3.66
C VAL A 67 3.93 8.16 2.91
N GLU A 68 4.83 7.45 2.23
CA GLU A 68 5.94 8.04 1.47
C GLU A 68 5.45 9.06 0.43
N GLY A 69 4.27 8.87 -0.14
CA GLY A 69 3.66 9.81 -1.10
C GLY A 69 3.07 11.08 -0.48
N PHE A 70 2.93 11.14 0.86
CA PHE A 70 2.24 12.24 1.57
C PHE A 70 3.11 12.92 2.63
N ALA A 71 3.94 12.14 3.34
CA ALA A 71 4.89 12.61 4.35
C ALA A 71 6.18 11.78 4.24
N PRO A 72 7.07 12.11 3.30
CA PRO A 72 8.35 11.43 3.13
C PRO A 72 9.14 11.39 4.44
N TYR A 73 9.81 10.27 4.71
CA TYR A 73 10.63 10.02 5.91
C TYR A 73 9.87 9.95 7.26
N PHE A 74 8.53 10.07 7.25
CA PHE A 74 7.72 10.06 8.47
C PHE A 74 7.45 8.64 9.04
N GLN A 75 7.88 7.57 8.36
CA GLN A 75 7.63 6.18 8.75
C GLN A 75 8.18 5.84 10.13
N GLY A 76 9.29 6.47 10.53
CA GLY A 76 9.88 6.27 11.85
C GLY A 76 8.99 6.81 12.98
N GLU A 77 8.40 7.99 12.78
CA GLU A 77 7.51 8.67 13.73
C GLU A 77 6.10 8.07 13.71
N MET A 78 5.68 7.52 12.57
CA MET A 78 4.37 6.91 12.37
C MET A 78 4.06 5.84 13.43
N PHE A 79 5.01 4.97 13.78
CA PHE A 79 4.78 3.93 14.79
C PHE A 79 4.50 4.50 16.18
N ALA A 80 5.26 5.53 16.60
CA ALA A 80 5.02 6.18 17.89
C ALA A 80 3.65 6.86 17.92
N ARG A 81 3.25 7.49 16.81
CA ARG A 81 1.94 8.10 16.66
C ARG A 81 0.81 7.06 16.73
N LEU A 82 0.93 5.96 15.99
CA LEU A 82 -0.05 4.87 16.02
C LEU A 82 -0.11 4.21 17.41
N ARG A 83 1.02 4.13 18.12
CA ARG A 83 1.07 3.62 19.50
C ARG A 83 0.22 4.45 20.45
N ALA A 84 0.33 5.78 20.37
CA ALA A 84 -0.44 6.70 21.21
C ALA A 84 -1.96 6.60 20.95
N LEU A 85 -2.36 6.34 19.70
CA LEU A 85 -3.75 6.14 19.32
C LEU A 85 -4.30 4.76 19.72
N THR A 86 -3.43 3.79 20.03
CA THR A 86 -3.83 2.40 20.29
C THR A 86 -4.15 2.16 21.77
N GLY A 87 -5.38 1.71 22.01
CA GLY A 87 -5.93 1.32 23.30
C GLY A 87 -5.57 -0.10 23.69
N ARG A 88 -6.01 -1.08 22.88
CA ARG A 88 -5.96 -2.51 23.24
C ARG A 88 -5.33 -3.38 22.15
N ARG A 89 -5.53 -3.07 20.87
CA ARG A 89 -5.03 -3.90 19.76
C ARG A 89 -4.63 -3.05 18.57
N PHE A 90 -3.47 -3.33 18.02
CA PHE A 90 -3.00 -2.79 16.75
C PHE A 90 -2.84 -3.92 15.75
N TYR A 91 -3.32 -3.69 14.53
CA TYR A 91 -3.08 -4.54 13.38
C TYR A 91 -2.36 -3.73 12.31
N LEU A 92 -1.34 -4.30 11.71
CA LEU A 92 -0.63 -3.73 10.57
C LEU A 92 -0.65 -4.74 9.43
N VAL A 93 -1.03 -4.27 8.25
CA VAL A 93 -0.86 -4.99 6.98
C VAL A 93 0.22 -4.27 6.18
N GLY A 94 1.18 -5.02 5.64
CA GLY A 94 2.20 -4.49 4.76
C GLY A 94 2.60 -5.50 3.68
N LEU A 95 3.42 -5.03 2.74
CA LEU A 95 3.91 -5.82 1.61
C LEU A 95 5.42 -6.00 1.75
N GLU A 96 5.92 -7.21 1.54
CA GLU A 96 7.37 -7.43 1.46
C GLU A 96 7.93 -6.73 0.20
N PRO A 97 9.05 -5.99 0.29
CA PRO A 97 9.63 -5.31 -0.86
C PRO A 97 10.01 -6.27 -1.98
N TYR A 98 9.54 -5.99 -3.20
CA TYR A 98 9.75 -6.86 -4.38
C TYR A 98 10.49 -6.17 -5.53
N VAL A 99 10.95 -4.92 -5.35
CA VAL A 99 11.66 -4.13 -6.38
C VAL A 99 13.14 -3.89 -6.05
N THR A 100 13.60 -4.34 -4.88
CA THR A 100 14.92 -4.00 -4.32
C THR A 100 16.06 -4.80 -4.93
N HIS A 101 15.87 -6.11 -5.10
CA HIS A 101 16.88 -7.02 -5.63
C HIS A 101 16.26 -7.88 -6.73
N GLU A 102 17.06 -8.23 -7.73
CA GLU A 102 16.62 -9.11 -8.81
C GLU A 102 16.38 -10.54 -8.26
N PRO A 103 15.19 -11.13 -8.47
CA PRO A 103 14.92 -12.48 -7.99
C PRO A 103 15.48 -13.60 -8.90
N ASP A 104 15.77 -14.76 -8.31
CA ASP A 104 16.28 -15.93 -9.06
C ASP A 104 15.20 -16.65 -9.88
N SER A 105 13.94 -16.56 -9.46
CA SER A 105 12.82 -17.23 -10.14
C SER A 105 12.29 -16.40 -11.32
N GLU A 106 11.81 -17.07 -12.36
CA GLU A 106 11.14 -16.41 -13.51
C GLU A 106 9.93 -15.59 -13.04
N ALA A 107 9.09 -16.15 -12.15
CA ALA A 107 7.95 -15.44 -11.58
C ALA A 107 8.37 -14.17 -10.82
N GLY A 108 9.45 -14.29 -10.03
CA GLY A 108 9.98 -13.16 -9.29
C GLY A 108 10.51 -12.07 -10.22
N ARG A 109 11.27 -12.42 -11.25
CA ARG A 109 11.74 -11.46 -12.26
C ARG A 109 10.59 -10.72 -12.93
N LEU A 110 9.50 -11.40 -13.28
CA LEU A 110 8.33 -10.74 -13.85
C LEU A 110 7.70 -9.71 -12.90
N ALA A 111 7.47 -10.08 -11.63
CA ALA A 111 6.92 -9.15 -10.64
C ALA A 111 7.86 -7.96 -10.37
N TRP A 112 9.17 -8.24 -10.27
CA TRP A 112 10.22 -7.26 -10.09
C TRP A 112 10.31 -6.28 -11.27
N GLU A 113 10.31 -6.78 -12.52
CA GLU A 113 10.31 -5.96 -13.73
C GLU A 113 9.08 -5.06 -13.83
N ILE A 114 7.88 -5.58 -13.52
CA ILE A 114 6.64 -4.80 -13.49
C ILE A 114 6.78 -3.64 -12.48
N GLY A 115 7.26 -3.94 -11.26
CA GLY A 115 7.45 -2.94 -10.22
C GLY A 115 8.49 -1.88 -10.61
N ARG A 116 9.63 -2.28 -11.16
CA ARG A 116 10.68 -1.36 -11.62
C ARG A 116 10.24 -0.48 -12.78
N TYR A 117 9.52 -1.06 -13.74
CA TYR A 117 8.93 -0.31 -14.85
C TYR A 117 7.98 0.76 -14.32
N ARG A 118 7.07 0.40 -13.41
CA ARG A 118 6.16 1.34 -12.77
C ARG A 118 6.91 2.46 -12.06
N ASP A 119 7.89 2.12 -11.24
CA ASP A 119 8.67 3.10 -10.48
C ASP A 119 9.41 4.06 -11.41
N ALA A 120 9.96 3.59 -12.53
CA ALA A 120 10.59 4.43 -13.54
C ALA A 120 9.59 5.41 -14.18
N CYS A 121 8.40 4.93 -14.56
CA CYS A 121 7.36 5.80 -15.12
C CYS A 121 6.87 6.86 -14.12
N LEU A 122 6.75 6.51 -12.83
CA LEU A 122 6.39 7.47 -11.79
C LEU A 122 7.45 8.56 -11.64
N LEU A 123 8.73 8.16 -11.49
CA LEU A 123 9.85 9.09 -11.32
C LEU A 123 9.97 10.07 -12.50
N LEU A 124 9.88 9.57 -13.73
CA LEU A 124 9.95 10.39 -14.94
C LEU A 124 8.77 11.35 -15.10
N ALA A 125 7.63 11.05 -14.47
CA ALA A 125 6.47 11.93 -14.44
C ALA A 125 6.48 12.91 -13.25
N GLY A 126 7.59 12.98 -12.50
CA GLY A 126 7.71 13.82 -11.30
C GLY A 126 6.91 13.30 -10.09
N GLU A 127 6.46 12.05 -10.13
CA GLU A 127 5.75 11.38 -9.02
C GLU A 127 6.75 10.55 -8.18
N ARG A 128 6.38 10.28 -6.92
CA ARG A 128 7.20 9.49 -6.01
C ARG A 128 6.68 8.05 -5.92
N PRO A 129 7.50 7.02 -6.15
CA PRO A 129 7.12 5.64 -5.91
C PRO A 129 6.85 5.36 -4.42
N TYR A 130 5.91 4.47 -4.14
CA TYR A 130 5.75 3.92 -2.79
C TYR A 130 7.01 3.14 -2.37
N ARG A 131 7.24 3.06 -1.06
CA ARG A 131 8.35 2.29 -0.49
C ARG A 131 7.80 1.29 0.51
N GLU A 132 7.82 0.03 0.14
CA GLU A 132 7.50 -1.04 1.07
C GLU A 132 8.68 -1.32 2.01
N TYR A 133 8.38 -1.91 3.17
CA TYR A 133 9.37 -2.19 4.21
C TYR A 133 9.38 -3.68 4.54
N PRO A 134 10.56 -4.30 4.73
CA PRO A 134 10.62 -5.71 5.13
C PRO A 134 9.88 -5.95 6.44
N MET A 135 9.16 -7.06 6.53
CA MET A 135 8.39 -7.43 7.72
C MET A 135 9.24 -7.37 9.00
N ASP A 136 10.46 -7.90 8.94
CA ASP A 136 11.37 -7.96 10.09
C ASP A 136 11.80 -6.56 10.55
N TRP A 137 12.00 -5.64 9.61
CA TRP A 137 12.27 -4.24 9.95
C TRP A 137 11.07 -3.61 10.64
N VAL A 138 9.85 -3.84 10.14
CA VAL A 138 8.62 -3.31 10.75
C VAL A 138 8.44 -3.83 12.17
N VAL A 139 8.67 -5.12 12.41
CA VAL A 139 8.62 -5.71 13.76
C VAL A 139 9.56 -5.01 14.72
N VAL A 140 10.82 -4.79 14.32
CA VAL A 140 11.82 -4.09 15.15
C VAL A 140 11.38 -2.66 15.45
N ARG A 141 10.88 -1.92 14.45
CA ARG A 141 10.43 -0.54 14.62
C ARG A 141 9.19 -0.41 15.49
N MET A 142 8.25 -1.35 15.39
CA MET A 142 7.08 -1.41 16.26
C MET A 142 7.49 -1.65 17.72
N ALA A 143 8.39 -2.59 17.97
CA ALA A 143 8.90 -2.86 19.31
C ALA A 143 9.61 -1.62 19.91
N GLN A 144 10.43 -0.93 19.11
CA GLN A 144 11.08 0.33 19.51
C GLN A 144 10.08 1.44 19.84
N ALA A 145 8.92 1.46 19.18
CA ALA A 145 7.83 2.39 19.47
C ALA A 145 6.97 1.99 20.68
N GLY A 146 7.32 0.90 21.37
CA GLY A 146 6.62 0.45 22.58
C GLY A 146 5.41 -0.45 22.32
N PHE A 147 5.29 -1.03 21.13
CA PHE A 147 4.34 -2.12 20.89
C PHE A 147 4.90 -3.44 21.39
N ARG A 148 4.04 -4.29 21.95
CA ARG A 148 4.34 -5.70 22.20
C ARG A 148 3.75 -6.53 21.06
N ILE A 149 4.62 -7.24 20.34
CA ILE A 149 4.21 -8.10 19.22
C ILE A 149 3.54 -9.36 19.79
N LEU A 150 2.34 -9.66 19.30
CA LEU A 150 1.54 -10.82 19.71
C LEU A 150 1.64 -11.94 18.69
N ASP A 151 1.55 -11.58 17.41
CA ASP A 151 1.64 -12.52 16.29
C ASP A 151 2.07 -11.79 15.02
N ALA A 152 2.68 -12.52 14.10
CA ALA A 152 3.19 -12.00 12.85
C ALA A 152 3.12 -13.09 11.78
N GLN A 153 2.23 -12.92 10.80
CA GLN A 153 1.92 -13.93 9.79
C GLN A 153 2.19 -13.42 8.36
N ARG A 154 2.68 -14.32 7.51
CA ARG A 154 2.94 -14.08 6.08
C ARG A 154 1.84 -14.72 5.22
N PHE A 155 1.44 -14.01 4.18
CA PHE A 155 0.41 -14.39 3.21
C PHE A 155 1.01 -14.36 1.80
N PRO A 156 1.39 -15.51 1.23
CA PRO A 156 2.02 -15.57 -0.08
C PRO A 156 1.16 -14.95 -1.18
N ILE A 157 1.77 -14.14 -2.05
CA ILE A 157 1.04 -13.47 -3.12
C ILE A 157 1.07 -14.30 -4.40
N ARG A 158 -0.07 -14.28 -5.09
CA ARG A 158 -0.23 -14.80 -6.45
C ARG A 158 -0.83 -13.72 -7.32
N TYR A 159 0.02 -13.00 -8.06
CA TYR A 159 -0.43 -11.96 -8.98
C TYR A 159 -1.12 -12.57 -10.20
N LYS A 160 -2.15 -11.88 -10.66
CA LYS A 160 -3.05 -12.29 -11.74
C LYS A 160 -3.12 -11.25 -12.85
N ALA A 161 -3.77 -11.56 -13.96
CA ALA A 161 -3.93 -10.65 -15.09
C ALA A 161 -4.39 -9.24 -14.67
N ARG A 162 -5.31 -9.13 -13.70
CA ARG A 162 -5.76 -7.84 -13.15
C ARG A 162 -4.61 -7.02 -12.56
N PHE A 163 -3.70 -7.65 -11.80
CA PHE A 163 -2.53 -6.96 -11.27
C PHE A 163 -1.65 -6.45 -12.41
N VAL A 164 -1.26 -7.34 -13.33
CA VAL A 164 -0.39 -7.00 -14.48
C VAL A 164 -0.96 -5.81 -15.24
N ASN A 165 -2.21 -5.92 -15.68
CA ASN A 165 -2.88 -4.85 -16.44
C ASN A 165 -2.93 -3.55 -15.64
N SER A 166 -3.35 -3.60 -14.36
CA SER A 166 -3.45 -2.38 -13.55
C SER A 166 -2.13 -1.64 -13.38
N GLN A 167 -0.99 -2.36 -13.27
CA GLN A 167 0.32 -1.74 -13.12
C GLN A 167 0.79 -1.08 -14.42
N ILE A 168 0.52 -1.70 -15.58
CA ILE A 168 0.89 -1.12 -16.88
C ILE A 168 -0.06 0.03 -17.27
N ASP A 169 -1.36 -0.13 -17.08
CA ASP A 169 -2.38 0.86 -17.44
C ASP A 169 -2.21 2.17 -16.66
N MET A 170 -1.82 2.10 -15.37
CA MET A 170 -1.56 3.32 -14.60
C MET A 170 -0.39 4.13 -15.15
N CYS A 171 0.60 3.49 -15.76
CA CYS A 171 1.77 4.16 -16.34
C CYS A 171 1.38 4.97 -17.58
N ALA A 172 0.40 4.53 -18.37
CA ALA A 172 -0.01 5.22 -19.59
C ALA A 172 -0.40 6.70 -19.34
N GLN A 173 -1.13 6.96 -18.26
CA GLN A 173 -1.51 8.32 -17.85
C GLN A 173 -0.30 9.19 -17.44
N ARG A 174 0.77 8.58 -16.91
CA ARG A 174 2.01 9.28 -16.58
C ARG A 174 2.85 9.56 -17.82
N LEU A 175 2.97 8.59 -18.72
CA LEU A 175 3.69 8.71 -19.98
C LEU A 175 3.14 9.83 -20.88
N ALA A 176 1.82 10.08 -20.80
CA ALA A 176 1.18 11.20 -21.48
C ALA A 176 1.67 12.58 -21.01
N LYS A 177 2.22 12.70 -19.79
CA LYS A 177 2.73 13.95 -19.21
C LYS A 177 4.18 14.27 -19.58
N LEU A 178 4.94 13.29 -20.08
CA LEU A 178 6.34 13.50 -20.43
C LEU A 178 6.43 14.48 -21.63
N GLU A 179 7.45 15.33 -21.67
CA GLU A 179 7.68 16.21 -22.82
C GLU A 179 8.31 15.43 -23.97
N ASP A 180 9.34 14.63 -23.68
CA ASP A 180 9.98 13.75 -24.66
C ASP A 180 9.00 12.64 -25.09
N ARG A 181 8.55 12.72 -26.35
CA ARG A 181 7.60 11.76 -26.94
C ARG A 181 8.27 10.48 -27.40
N SER A 182 9.55 10.54 -27.79
CA SER A 182 10.32 9.36 -28.17
C SER A 182 10.56 8.46 -26.96
N LEU A 183 10.94 9.06 -25.83
CA LEU A 183 11.10 8.35 -24.57
C LEU A 183 9.79 7.71 -24.10
N ALA A 184 8.67 8.44 -24.14
CA ALA A 184 7.39 7.87 -23.74
C ALA A 184 6.90 6.74 -24.65
N ALA A 185 7.13 6.85 -25.97
CA ALA A 185 6.83 5.76 -26.90
C ALA A 185 7.67 4.51 -26.58
N ALA A 186 8.97 4.67 -26.29
CA ALA A 186 9.84 3.57 -25.89
C ALA A 186 9.38 2.90 -24.57
N LEU A 187 9.02 3.71 -23.57
CA LEU A 187 8.50 3.19 -22.29
C LEU A 187 7.15 2.49 -22.47
N ALA A 188 6.24 3.03 -23.29
CA ALA A 188 4.97 2.39 -23.58
C ALA A 188 5.17 1.02 -24.25
N ALA A 189 6.06 0.93 -25.24
CA ALA A 189 6.41 -0.32 -25.90
C ALA A 189 7.03 -1.33 -24.91
N GLN A 190 7.90 -0.88 -24.01
CA GLN A 190 8.47 -1.71 -22.95
C GLN A 190 7.39 -2.24 -22.00
N GLY A 191 6.44 -1.39 -21.60
CA GLY A 191 5.31 -1.79 -20.76
C GLY A 191 4.47 -2.89 -21.39
N GLU A 192 4.17 -2.78 -22.68
CA GLU A 192 3.42 -3.81 -23.42
C GLU A 192 4.22 -5.11 -23.62
N ALA A 193 5.55 -5.02 -23.82
CA ALA A 193 6.41 -6.19 -23.88
C ALA A 193 6.47 -6.94 -22.53
N ILE A 194 6.51 -6.21 -21.41
CA ILE A 194 6.40 -6.79 -20.05
C ILE A 194 5.01 -7.41 -19.88
N ARG A 195 3.93 -6.70 -20.25
CA ARG A 195 2.55 -7.18 -20.16
C ARG A 195 2.38 -8.52 -20.87
N ALA A 196 2.84 -8.62 -22.11
CA ALA A 196 2.72 -9.83 -22.92
C ALA A 196 3.40 -11.03 -22.27
N ARG A 197 4.65 -10.88 -21.80
CA ARG A 197 5.39 -11.96 -21.11
C ARG A 197 4.71 -12.36 -19.80
N ALA A 198 4.30 -11.39 -19.00
CA ALA A 198 3.66 -11.63 -17.70
C ALA A 198 2.30 -12.33 -17.84
N LEU A 199 1.47 -11.95 -18.82
CA LEU A 199 0.18 -12.59 -19.08
C LEU A 199 0.34 -14.00 -19.66
N ALA A 200 1.34 -14.23 -20.53
CA ALA A 200 1.66 -15.56 -21.03
C ALA A 200 2.10 -16.50 -19.90
N TYR A 201 2.96 -16.01 -18.99
CA TYR A 201 3.36 -16.74 -17.79
C TYR A 201 2.16 -17.02 -16.88
N GLU A 202 1.31 -16.01 -16.61
CA GLU A 202 0.15 -16.15 -15.75
C GLU A 202 -0.83 -17.21 -16.26
N THR A 203 -1.07 -17.23 -17.57
CA THR A 203 -1.90 -18.23 -18.24
C THR A 203 -1.33 -19.64 -18.10
N ARG A 204 0.00 -19.78 -18.27
CA ARG A 204 0.70 -21.07 -18.21
C ARG A 204 0.75 -21.64 -16.78
N GLU A 205 1.08 -20.81 -15.80
CA GLU A 205 1.40 -21.23 -14.42
C GLU A 205 0.25 -21.03 -13.43
N GLY A 206 -0.85 -20.42 -13.89
CA GLY A 206 -2.00 -20.08 -13.07
C GLY A 206 -1.67 -19.03 -12.02
N GLY A 207 -0.75 -18.10 -12.30
CA GLY A 207 -0.39 -16.98 -11.43
C GLY A 207 1.12 -16.74 -11.29
N ILE A 208 1.51 -15.47 -11.17
CA ILE A 208 2.89 -15.08 -10.85
C ILE A 208 3.05 -15.15 -9.33
N ARG A 209 3.75 -16.18 -8.82
CA ARG A 209 3.94 -16.41 -7.39
C ARG A 209 5.24 -15.76 -6.93
N HIS A 210 5.14 -14.62 -6.25
CA HIS A 210 6.31 -13.93 -5.72
C HIS A 210 5.91 -12.99 -4.58
N GLY A 211 6.77 -12.87 -3.57
CA GLY A 211 6.52 -12.03 -2.41
C GLY A 211 5.39 -12.52 -1.51
N PHE A 212 5.12 -11.74 -0.47
CA PHE A 212 4.03 -11.97 0.47
C PHE A 212 3.56 -10.65 1.07
N ASP A 213 2.27 -10.59 1.40
CA ASP A 213 1.76 -9.63 2.36
C ASP A 213 2.06 -10.16 3.76
N TYR A 214 2.16 -9.28 4.74
CA TYR A 214 2.29 -9.68 6.13
C TYR A 214 1.28 -8.94 7.00
N VAL A 215 0.81 -9.63 8.03
CA VAL A 215 -0.08 -9.08 9.07
C VAL A 215 0.60 -9.23 10.41
N ILE A 216 0.69 -8.13 11.16
CA ILE A 216 1.25 -8.11 12.51
C ILE A 216 0.15 -7.67 13.48
N ALA A 217 -0.03 -8.44 14.55
CA ALA A 217 -0.89 -8.09 15.67
C ALA A 217 -0.03 -7.67 16.87
N ALA A 218 -0.38 -6.57 17.51
CA ALA A 218 0.36 -6.02 18.65
C ALA A 218 -0.55 -5.29 19.66
N ASP A 219 -0.03 -4.95 20.85
CA ASP A 219 -0.70 -4.08 21.83
C ASP A 219 0.22 -3.05 22.52
#